data_AF-A0AA38ZCJ0-F1
#
_entry.id   AF-A0AA38ZCJ0-F1
#
_cell.length_a   1.000
_cell.length_b   1.000
_cell.length_c   1.000
_cell.angle_alpha   90.00
_cell.angle_beta   90.00
_cell.angle_gamma   90.00
#
_symmetry.space_group_name_H-M   'P 1'
#
loop_
_entity.id
_entity.type
_entity.pdbx_description
1 polymer ?
#
loop_
_entity_poly.entity_id
_entity_poly.type
_entity_poly.pdbx_seq_one_letter_code
_entity_poly.pdbx_strand_id
1 'polypeptide(L)'
;MSNLVLQRFIHTMRAIQGALIVAASIQIILGYSQVWGLFSRFFSPLGMAPVVGLVGLGLFQRGFPALGNCVEIGIPMLLLVIGVSQYLKHVRPLRGVPIFERFPVLICVTIVWIYALILTASGAYRGRPIQTQISCRTDKANLISSAPWFKFPYPLQWGPPTFAAGHSFAMMSAVLVSMIESTGAYKAASRLAIATPPPAYVLSRGIGWQGIGILLDGLFGTCTGSTVSVENVGLLGLTRVGSRRVVQISAGFMIFFSMLGKFGAVFASIPFPIFAALYCVLFGLVASVGLSFLQFTNMNSMRNLIITGLSLFLGISVPQFFNEYWGRSRHGLVNTNAGWFNAFLNTIFSSPATIGLIVAVFLDNTLEVEKAKKDRGMPWWVKFRTFRGDNRNEEFYTLPFNLNKFFPPT
;
A
#
# COMPACT_ATOMS: atom_id res chain seq x y z
N MET A 1 9.79 -31.27 9.32
CA MET A 1 9.14 -30.25 10.19
C MET A 1 8.47 -31.02 11.33
N SER A 2 8.79 -30.75 12.60
CA SER A 2 8.21 -31.50 13.72
C SER A 2 6.70 -31.27 13.84
N ASN A 3 5.93 -32.28 14.26
CA ASN A 3 4.46 -32.22 14.35
C ASN A 3 3.95 -31.01 15.15
N LEU A 4 4.69 -30.60 16.19
CA LEU A 4 4.37 -29.42 17.01
C LEU A 4 4.42 -28.10 16.22
N VAL A 5 5.38 -27.95 15.31
CA VAL A 5 5.53 -26.71 14.51
C VAL A 5 4.40 -26.60 13.50
N LEU A 6 4.02 -27.73 12.89
CA LEU A 6 2.89 -27.77 11.97
C LEU A 6 1.56 -27.44 12.68
N GLN A 7 1.33 -28.01 13.86
CA GLN A 7 0.13 -27.70 14.66
C GLN A 7 0.07 -26.22 15.06
N ARG A 8 1.18 -25.64 15.52
CA ARG A 8 1.26 -24.21 15.86
C ARG A 8 1.04 -23.31 14.65
N PHE A 9 1.56 -23.70 13.49
CA PHE A 9 1.35 -22.99 12.24
C PHE A 9 -0.14 -23.01 11.85
N ILE A 10 -0.78 -24.18 11.81
CA ILE A 10 -2.21 -24.33 11.50
C ILE A 10 -3.06 -23.51 12.48
N HIS A 11 -2.74 -23.56 13.77
CA HIS A 11 -3.49 -22.81 14.78
C HIS A 11 -3.39 -21.29 14.56
N THR A 12 -2.18 -20.77 14.31
CA THR A 12 -1.97 -19.36 13.98
C THR A 12 -2.70 -18.96 12.70
N MET A 13 -2.66 -19.79 11.65
CA MET A 13 -3.35 -19.53 10.40
C MET A 13 -4.86 -19.42 10.58
N ARG A 14 -5.46 -20.36 11.30
CA ARG A 14 -6.91 -20.35 11.59
C ARG A 14 -7.33 -19.13 12.41
N ALA A 15 -6.48 -18.66 13.33
CA ALA A 15 -6.71 -17.44 14.10
C ALA A 15 -6.66 -16.19 13.22
N ILE A 16 -5.68 -16.09 12.33
CA ILE A 16 -5.57 -14.99 11.35
C ILE A 16 -6.77 -14.99 10.40
N GLN A 17 -7.21 -16.16 9.91
CA GLN A 17 -8.39 -16.27 9.06
C GLN A 17 -9.65 -15.73 9.73
N GLY A 18 -9.92 -16.15 10.98
CA GLY A 18 -11.05 -15.65 11.75
C GLY A 18 -10.97 -14.14 11.99
N ALA A 19 -9.78 -13.63 12.33
CA ALA A 19 -9.56 -12.21 12.55
C ALA A 19 -9.76 -11.37 11.27
N LEU A 20 -9.29 -11.84 10.11
CA LEU A 20 -9.49 -11.18 8.82
C LEU A 20 -10.96 -11.15 8.42
N ILE A 21 -11.70 -12.24 8.60
CA ILE A 21 -13.15 -12.30 8.31
C ILE A 21 -13.91 -11.28 9.16
N VAL A 22 -13.61 -11.21 10.46
CA VAL A 22 -14.25 -10.24 11.36
C VAL A 22 -13.87 -8.82 10.97
N ALA A 23 -12.58 -8.52 10.77
CA ALA A 23 -12.14 -7.18 10.40
C ALA A 23 -12.68 -6.72 9.02
N ALA A 24 -12.81 -7.63 8.05
CA ALA A 24 -13.39 -7.36 6.74
C ALA A 24 -14.82 -6.86 6.84
N SER A 25 -15.64 -7.46 7.73
CA SER A 25 -17.04 -7.07 7.93
C SER A 25 -17.18 -5.58 8.25
N ILE A 26 -16.28 -5.02 9.07
CA ILE A 26 -16.27 -3.60 9.42
C ILE A 26 -16.03 -2.73 8.20
N GLN A 27 -15.05 -3.07 7.37
CA GLN A 27 -14.74 -2.27 6.19
C GLN A 27 -15.83 -2.37 5.11
N ILE A 28 -16.44 -3.55 4.96
CA ILE A 28 -17.61 -3.77 4.10
C ILE A 28 -18.77 -2.89 4.57
N ILE A 29 -19.10 -2.92 5.87
CA ILE A 29 -20.18 -2.13 6.46
C ILE A 29 -19.87 -0.64 6.29
N LEU A 30 -18.72 -0.15 6.73
CA LEU A 30 -18.33 1.27 6.64
C LEU A 30 -18.26 1.79 5.20
N GLY A 31 -17.81 0.94 4.27
CA GLY A 31 -17.69 1.26 2.85
C GLY A 31 -19.05 1.35 2.15
N TYR A 32 -19.88 0.31 2.24
CA TYR A 32 -21.16 0.27 1.54
C TYR A 32 -22.26 1.10 2.21
N SER A 33 -22.18 1.34 3.52
CA SER A 33 -23.09 2.27 4.23
C SER A 33 -22.82 3.75 3.93
N GLN A 34 -21.79 4.08 3.16
CA GLN A 34 -21.38 5.46 2.85
C GLN A 34 -20.93 6.29 4.07
N VAL A 35 -20.73 5.66 5.24
CA VAL A 35 -20.23 6.33 6.45
C VAL A 35 -18.83 6.90 6.22
N TRP A 36 -17.97 6.16 5.52
CA TRP A 36 -16.66 6.70 5.14
C TRP A 36 -16.77 7.87 4.16
N GLY A 37 -17.72 7.81 3.22
CA GLY A 37 -18.06 8.91 2.34
C GLY A 37 -18.42 10.19 3.12
N LEU A 38 -19.21 10.08 4.18
CA LEU A 38 -19.54 11.20 5.07
C LEU A 38 -18.30 11.76 5.76
N PHE A 39 -17.44 10.90 6.32
CA PHE A 39 -16.19 11.33 6.97
C PHE A 39 -15.23 12.01 5.97
N SER A 40 -15.17 11.52 4.74
CA SER A 40 -14.33 12.11 3.69
C SER A 40 -14.71 13.55 3.31
N ARG A 41 -15.91 14.01 3.71
CA ARG A 41 -16.33 15.42 3.51
C ARG A 41 -15.51 16.40 4.34
N PHE A 42 -14.92 15.96 5.46
CA PHE A 42 -14.04 16.79 6.29
C PHE A 42 -12.63 16.98 5.70
N PHE A 43 -12.31 16.25 4.63
CA PHE A 43 -10.98 16.28 4.01
C PHE A 43 -10.86 17.42 2.97
N SER A 44 -9.96 18.36 3.23
CA SER A 44 -9.54 19.38 2.26
C SER A 44 -8.28 18.93 1.49
N PRO A 45 -7.95 19.57 0.35
CA PRO A 45 -6.64 19.37 -0.26
C PRO A 45 -5.47 19.69 0.69
N LEU A 46 -5.61 20.71 1.54
CA LEU A 46 -4.61 21.03 2.57
C LEU A 46 -4.37 19.87 3.53
N GLY A 47 -5.45 19.24 4.01
CA GLY A 47 -5.37 18.11 4.93
C GLY A 47 -4.92 16.82 4.25
N MET A 48 -5.27 16.61 2.98
CA MET A 48 -4.88 15.40 2.25
C MET A 48 -3.45 15.44 1.73
N ALA A 49 -2.86 16.62 1.53
CA ALA A 49 -1.47 16.73 1.10
C ALA A 49 -0.47 15.99 2.03
N PRO A 50 -0.46 16.24 3.36
CA PRO A 50 0.40 15.49 4.28
C PRO A 50 -0.01 14.02 4.38
N VAL A 51 -1.31 13.68 4.31
CA VAL A 51 -1.77 12.28 4.39
C VAL A 51 -1.23 11.46 3.24
N VAL A 52 -1.43 11.92 2.00
CA VAL A 52 -0.90 11.25 0.81
C VAL A 52 0.63 11.24 0.83
N GLY A 53 1.25 12.33 1.29
CA GLY A 53 2.68 12.42 1.52
C GLY A 53 3.20 11.30 2.43
N LEU A 54 2.51 11.09 3.55
CA LEU A 54 2.84 10.10 4.59
C LEU A 54 2.47 8.66 4.21
N VAL A 55 1.52 8.45 3.29
CA VAL A 55 1.31 7.12 2.70
C VAL A 55 2.58 6.66 1.96
N GLY A 56 3.29 7.57 1.30
CA GLY A 56 4.61 7.29 0.72
C GLY A 56 5.73 7.30 1.76
N LEU A 57 5.99 8.46 2.37
CA LEU A 57 7.12 8.66 3.30
C LEU A 57 7.05 7.78 4.53
N GLY A 58 5.85 7.44 5.01
CA GLY A 58 5.65 6.63 6.20
C GLY A 58 6.19 5.20 6.07
N LEU A 59 6.34 4.71 4.84
CA LEU A 59 6.87 3.38 4.55
C LEU A 59 8.40 3.40 4.31
N PHE A 60 9.11 4.47 4.70
CA PHE A 60 10.55 4.61 4.47
C PHE A 60 11.38 3.44 5.03
N GLN A 61 10.94 2.82 6.13
CA GLN A 61 11.62 1.66 6.71
C GLN A 61 11.64 0.45 5.76
N ARG A 62 10.66 0.33 4.85
CA ARG A 62 10.62 -0.70 3.80
C ARG A 62 11.51 -0.35 2.59
N GLY A 63 11.95 0.91 2.47
CA GLY A 63 12.84 1.38 1.41
C GLY A 63 14.31 1.13 1.74
N PHE A 64 15.08 2.22 1.93
CA PHE A 64 16.54 2.13 2.03
C PHE A 64 17.06 1.23 3.17
N PRO A 65 16.45 1.20 4.38
CA PRO A 65 16.90 0.28 5.42
C PRO A 65 16.82 -1.20 5.01
N ALA A 66 15.79 -1.59 4.26
CA ALA A 66 15.66 -2.95 3.73
C ALA A 66 16.60 -3.21 2.54
N LEU A 67 16.86 -2.19 1.71
CA LEU A 67 17.87 -2.22 0.65
C LEU A 67 19.27 -2.42 1.24
N GLY A 68 19.58 -1.74 2.33
CA GLY A 68 20.88 -1.77 3.02
C GLY A 68 21.28 -3.16 3.53
N ASN A 69 20.33 -4.08 3.68
CA ASN A 69 20.63 -5.49 3.99
C ASN A 69 21.42 -6.20 2.89
N CYS A 70 21.41 -5.67 1.66
CA CYS A 70 22.24 -6.14 0.54
C CYS A 70 22.53 -4.99 -0.44
N VAL A 71 23.53 -4.18 -0.11
CA VAL A 71 23.90 -3.00 -0.91
C VAL A 71 24.39 -3.37 -2.31
N GLU A 72 25.04 -4.53 -2.46
CA GLU A 72 25.66 -4.99 -3.70
C GLU A 72 24.63 -5.25 -4.81
N ILE A 73 23.40 -5.60 -4.45
CA ILE A 73 22.29 -5.81 -5.39
C ILE A 73 21.32 -4.62 -5.36
N GLY A 74 21.09 -4.06 -4.17
CA GLY A 74 20.14 -2.98 -3.95
C GLY A 74 20.54 -1.66 -4.60
N ILE A 75 21.80 -1.24 -4.48
CA ILE A 75 22.28 0.03 -5.07
C ILE A 75 22.25 -0.03 -6.60
N PRO A 76 22.77 -1.10 -7.26
CA PRO A 76 22.62 -1.23 -8.71
C PRO A 76 21.17 -1.19 -9.17
N MET A 77 20.24 -1.81 -8.45
CA MET A 77 18.81 -1.73 -8.76
C MET A 77 18.28 -0.30 -8.70
N LEU A 78 18.61 0.43 -7.63
CA LEU A 78 18.16 1.81 -7.45
C LEU A 78 18.69 2.72 -8.56
N LEU A 79 20.00 2.64 -8.84
CA LEU A 79 20.65 3.43 -9.89
C LEU A 79 20.13 3.05 -11.29
N LEU A 80 19.95 1.77 -11.58
CA LEU A 80 19.47 1.29 -12.86
C LEU A 80 18.02 1.72 -13.11
N VAL A 81 17.14 1.62 -12.11
CA VAL A 81 15.75 2.08 -12.24
C VAL A 81 15.70 3.59 -12.49
N ILE A 82 16.49 4.40 -11.78
CA ILE A 82 16.55 5.85 -12.00
C ILE A 82 17.14 6.16 -13.39
N GLY A 83 18.24 5.50 -13.76
CA GLY A 83 18.90 5.62 -15.06
C GLY A 83 17.97 5.31 -16.22
N VAL A 84 17.31 4.14 -16.17
CA VAL A 84 16.39 3.69 -17.21
C VAL A 84 15.12 4.52 -17.25
N SER A 85 14.49 4.81 -16.10
CA SER A 85 13.21 5.53 -16.08
C SER A 85 13.34 7.02 -16.35
N GLN A 86 14.43 7.67 -15.96
CA GLN A 86 14.59 9.13 -16.09
C GLN A 86 15.47 9.53 -17.28
N TYR A 87 16.61 8.88 -17.47
CA TYR A 87 17.61 9.30 -18.48
C TYR A 87 17.41 8.61 -19.82
N LEU A 88 17.12 7.31 -19.83
CA LEU A 88 16.96 6.53 -21.07
C LEU A 88 15.53 6.55 -21.63
N LYS A 89 14.59 7.29 -21.01
CA LYS A 89 13.18 7.34 -21.44
C LYS A 89 12.98 7.77 -22.91
N HIS A 90 13.88 8.58 -23.45
CA HIS A 90 13.80 9.07 -24.84
C HIS A 90 14.53 8.19 -25.84
N VAL A 91 15.34 7.23 -25.39
CA VAL A 91 16.04 6.29 -26.27
C VAL A 91 15.03 5.25 -26.75
N ARG A 92 14.82 5.17 -28.06
CA ARG A 92 13.87 4.25 -28.69
C ARG A 92 14.62 3.18 -29.47
N PRO A 93 15.01 2.06 -28.85
CA PRO A 93 15.76 1.00 -29.54
C PRO A 93 14.92 0.27 -30.59
N LEU A 94 13.59 0.21 -30.41
CA LEU A 94 12.65 -0.36 -31.37
C LEU A 94 11.69 0.73 -31.87
N ARG A 95 11.61 0.88 -33.19
CA ARG A 95 10.79 1.90 -33.85
C ARG A 95 9.31 1.66 -33.53
N GLY A 96 8.69 2.54 -32.75
CA GLY A 96 7.25 2.53 -32.46
C GLY A 96 6.82 2.08 -31.06
N VAL A 97 7.70 1.49 -30.24
CA VAL A 97 7.34 1.07 -28.87
C VAL A 97 8.29 1.71 -27.85
N PRO A 98 7.80 2.59 -26.94
CA PRO A 98 8.63 3.18 -25.89
C PRO A 98 8.86 2.17 -24.76
N ILE A 99 9.77 1.22 -24.99
CA ILE A 99 10.04 0.07 -24.09
C ILE A 99 10.55 0.53 -22.72
N PHE A 100 11.52 1.45 -22.69
CA PHE A 100 12.10 1.95 -21.44
C PHE A 100 11.15 2.85 -20.65
N GLU A 101 10.15 3.46 -21.29
CA GLU A 101 9.11 4.23 -20.61
C GLU A 101 8.05 3.33 -19.97
N ARG A 102 7.65 2.25 -20.66
CA ARG A 102 6.53 1.39 -20.23
C ARG A 102 6.94 0.22 -19.35
N PHE A 103 8.14 -0.33 -19.55
CA PHE A 103 8.62 -1.52 -18.85
C PHE A 103 9.94 -1.33 -18.07
N PRO A 104 10.26 -0.13 -17.52
CA PRO A 104 11.55 0.10 -16.86
C PRO A 104 11.75 -0.86 -15.69
N VAL A 105 10.71 -1.04 -14.86
CA VAL A 105 10.78 -1.89 -13.67
C VAL A 105 11.03 -3.36 -14.04
N LEU A 106 10.31 -3.90 -15.02
CA LEU A 106 10.50 -5.30 -15.44
C LEU A 106 11.92 -5.53 -15.96
N ILE A 107 12.43 -4.65 -16.82
CA ILE A 107 13.78 -4.74 -17.38
C ILE A 107 14.83 -4.69 -16.27
N CYS A 108 14.72 -3.72 -15.35
CA CYS A 108 15.67 -3.56 -14.26
C CYS A 108 15.65 -4.76 -13.31
N VAL A 109 14.47 -5.24 -12.91
CA VAL A 109 14.33 -6.43 -12.06
C VAL A 109 14.97 -7.63 -12.73
N THR A 110 14.70 -7.88 -14.02
CA THR A 110 15.29 -9.02 -14.74
C THR A 110 16.82 -8.93 -14.80
N ILE A 111 17.37 -7.78 -15.17
CA ILE A 111 18.83 -7.57 -15.26
C ILE A 111 19.49 -7.79 -13.89
N VAL A 112 18.97 -7.16 -12.84
CA VAL A 112 19.57 -7.22 -11.51
C VAL A 112 19.36 -8.60 -10.86
N TRP A 113 18.25 -9.27 -11.17
CA TRP A 113 18.04 -10.66 -10.73
C TRP A 113 19.03 -11.62 -11.39
N ILE A 114 19.30 -11.48 -12.69
CA ILE A 114 20.35 -12.24 -13.38
C ILE A 114 21.73 -11.95 -12.77
N TYR A 115 22.02 -10.68 -12.50
CA TYR A 115 23.25 -10.28 -11.80
C TYR A 115 23.36 -10.93 -10.40
N ALA A 116 22.28 -10.94 -9.63
CA ALA A 116 22.22 -11.60 -8.32
C ALA A 116 22.41 -13.13 -8.42
N LEU A 117 21.90 -13.77 -9.48
CA LEU A 117 22.13 -15.18 -9.76
C LEU A 117 23.61 -15.45 -10.04
N ILE A 118 24.26 -14.61 -10.86
CA ILE A 118 25.70 -14.73 -11.16
C ILE A 118 26.54 -14.58 -9.88
N LEU A 119 26.24 -13.58 -9.04
CA LEU A 119 26.93 -13.40 -7.75
C LEU A 119 26.72 -14.57 -6.78
N THR A 120 25.53 -15.16 -6.79
CA THR A 120 25.22 -16.33 -5.96
C THR A 120 25.99 -17.56 -6.46
N ALA A 121 26.03 -17.78 -7.77
CA ALA A 121 26.71 -18.89 -8.42
C ALA A 121 28.25 -18.80 -8.32
N SER A 122 28.81 -17.59 -8.45
CA SER A 122 30.26 -17.34 -8.30
C SER A 122 30.77 -17.53 -6.87
N GLY A 123 29.86 -17.71 -5.90
CA GLY A 123 30.20 -17.96 -4.52
C GLY A 123 30.53 -16.69 -3.72
N ALA A 124 30.18 -15.49 -4.21
CA ALA A 124 30.45 -14.22 -3.54
C ALA A 124 29.88 -14.13 -2.11
N TYR A 125 28.85 -14.92 -1.82
CA TYR A 125 28.19 -14.99 -0.50
C TYR A 125 28.58 -16.21 0.33
N ARG A 126 29.51 -17.07 -0.14
CA ARG A 126 30.03 -18.22 0.64
C ARG A 126 30.92 -17.66 1.76
N GLY A 127 30.56 -17.88 3.02
CA GLY A 127 31.33 -17.39 4.19
C GLY A 127 30.96 -15.99 4.69
N ARG A 128 29.95 -15.33 4.10
CA ARG A 128 29.39 -14.07 4.64
C ARG A 128 28.45 -14.33 5.84
N PRO A 129 28.13 -13.33 6.67
CA PRO A 129 27.17 -13.49 7.76
C PRO A 129 25.82 -14.05 7.30
N ILE A 130 25.16 -14.83 8.16
CA ILE A 130 23.88 -15.48 7.83
C ILE A 130 22.80 -14.49 7.36
N GLN A 131 22.77 -13.28 7.91
CA GLN A 131 21.82 -12.23 7.53
C GLN A 131 22.02 -11.77 6.08
N THR A 132 23.28 -11.60 5.65
CA THR A 132 23.63 -11.27 4.27
C THR A 132 23.30 -12.43 3.33
N GLN A 133 23.55 -13.67 3.76
CA GLN A 133 23.17 -14.85 2.98
C GLN A 133 21.65 -14.94 2.78
N ILE A 134 20.86 -14.66 3.83
CA ILE A 134 19.40 -14.61 3.75
C ILE A 134 18.93 -13.43 2.92
N SER A 135 19.63 -12.30 2.89
CA SER A 135 19.12 -11.11 2.18
C SER A 135 19.52 -11.08 0.71
N CYS A 136 20.73 -11.53 0.38
CA CYS A 136 21.33 -11.39 -0.95
C CYS A 136 21.18 -12.62 -1.85
N ARG A 137 21.13 -13.84 -1.29
CA ARG A 137 21.16 -15.07 -2.10
C ARG A 137 19.84 -15.35 -2.80
N THR A 138 19.94 -15.92 -3.99
CA THR A 138 18.82 -16.33 -4.85
C THR A 138 18.47 -17.82 -4.70
N ASP A 139 19.41 -18.66 -4.25
CA ASP A 139 19.30 -20.11 -4.17
C ASP A 139 18.70 -20.62 -2.83
N LYS A 140 17.87 -19.80 -2.18
CA LYS A 140 17.29 -20.13 -0.87
C LYS A 140 16.53 -21.45 -0.95
N ALA A 141 16.88 -22.37 -0.05
CA ALA A 141 16.12 -23.59 0.27
C ALA A 141 15.70 -24.46 -0.93
N ASN A 142 16.41 -24.42 -2.07
CA ASN A 142 16.02 -25.12 -3.30
C ASN A 142 14.52 -24.94 -3.62
N LEU A 143 13.98 -23.72 -3.43
CA LEU A 143 12.56 -23.41 -3.59
C LEU A 143 12.03 -23.85 -4.96
N ILE A 144 12.82 -23.64 -6.01
CA ILE A 144 12.44 -23.99 -7.38
C ILE A 144 12.36 -25.50 -7.57
N SER A 145 13.29 -26.28 -6.98
CA SER A 145 13.28 -27.74 -7.11
C SER A 145 12.12 -28.37 -6.31
N SER A 146 11.90 -27.88 -5.08
CA SER A 146 10.90 -28.41 -4.15
C SER A 146 9.46 -27.97 -4.43
N ALA A 147 9.25 -26.88 -5.18
CA ALA A 147 7.89 -26.41 -5.45
C ALA A 147 7.12 -27.36 -6.39
N PRO A 148 5.82 -27.61 -6.14
CA PRO A 148 4.99 -28.37 -7.06
C PRO A 148 4.77 -27.60 -8.37
N TRP A 149 4.51 -28.32 -9.46
CA TRP A 149 4.15 -27.69 -10.74
C TRP A 149 2.81 -26.98 -10.68
N PHE A 150 1.81 -27.62 -10.07
CA PHE A 150 0.47 -27.07 -9.89
C PHE A 150 0.10 -27.05 -8.40
N LYS A 151 -0.42 -25.92 -7.94
CA LYS A 151 -0.95 -25.75 -6.58
C LYS A 151 -2.23 -24.92 -6.65
N PHE A 152 -3.37 -25.56 -6.44
CA PHE A 152 -4.66 -24.87 -6.44
C PHE A 152 -4.99 -24.38 -5.02
N PRO A 153 -5.11 -23.06 -4.79
CA PRO A 153 -5.61 -22.54 -3.52
C PRO A 153 -7.10 -22.83 -3.42
N TYR A 154 -7.55 -23.36 -2.28
CA TYR A 154 -8.95 -23.60 -2.00
C TYR A 154 -9.35 -22.90 -0.70
N PRO A 155 -10.63 -22.49 -0.57
CA PRO A 155 -11.10 -21.82 0.63
C PRO A 155 -10.96 -22.75 1.84
N LEU A 156 -10.59 -22.17 2.98
CA LEU A 156 -10.41 -22.84 4.26
C LEU A 156 -9.35 -23.96 4.25
N GLN A 157 -8.30 -23.83 3.44
CA GLN A 157 -7.21 -24.80 3.33
C GLN A 157 -6.48 -25.12 4.64
N TRP A 158 -6.56 -24.23 5.64
CA TRP A 158 -5.94 -24.44 6.96
C TRP A 158 -6.94 -24.95 8.02
N GLY A 159 -8.18 -25.26 7.63
CA GLY A 159 -9.26 -25.67 8.53
C GLY A 159 -10.25 -24.54 8.88
N PRO A 160 -11.24 -24.80 9.75
CA PRO A 160 -12.27 -23.81 10.07
C PRO A 160 -11.70 -22.64 10.89
N PRO A 161 -12.10 -21.39 10.60
CA PRO A 161 -11.54 -20.20 11.22
C PRO A 161 -11.83 -20.20 12.73
N THR A 162 -10.89 -19.68 13.51
CA THR A 162 -11.06 -19.52 14.97
C THR A 162 -11.19 -18.05 15.31
N PHE A 163 -12.27 -17.70 16.00
CA PHE A 163 -12.59 -16.30 16.34
C PHE A 163 -12.10 -15.99 17.75
N ALA A 164 -10.84 -15.58 17.85
CA ALA A 164 -10.27 -15.06 19.09
C ALA A 164 -10.44 -13.54 19.13
N ALA A 165 -11.03 -13.01 20.20
CA ALA A 165 -11.30 -11.57 20.34
C ALA A 165 -10.03 -10.73 20.21
N GLY A 166 -8.94 -11.10 20.89
CA GLY A 166 -7.67 -10.35 20.85
C GLY A 166 -7.09 -10.18 19.45
N HIS A 167 -7.03 -11.27 18.66
CA HIS A 167 -6.55 -11.21 17.27
C HIS A 167 -7.50 -10.44 16.36
N SER A 168 -8.81 -10.56 16.60
CA SER A 168 -9.83 -9.85 15.83
C SER A 168 -9.73 -8.33 16.00
N PHE A 169 -9.64 -7.83 17.24
CA PHE A 169 -9.48 -6.40 17.51
C PHE A 169 -8.18 -5.81 16.94
N ALA A 170 -7.07 -6.55 17.02
CA ALA A 170 -5.81 -6.15 16.40
C ALA A 170 -5.90 -6.06 14.86
N MET A 171 -6.67 -6.97 14.24
CA MET A 171 -6.88 -6.91 12.80
C MET A 171 -7.87 -5.80 12.41
N MET A 172 -8.86 -5.52 13.26
CA MET A 172 -9.79 -4.40 13.05
C MET A 172 -9.06 -3.05 13.01
N SER A 173 -8.11 -2.80 13.92
CA SER A 173 -7.28 -1.58 13.87
C SER A 173 -6.44 -1.52 12.61
N ALA A 174 -5.83 -2.63 12.20
CA ALA A 174 -5.05 -2.70 10.95
C ALA A 174 -5.91 -2.38 9.71
N VAL A 175 -7.15 -2.87 9.66
CA VAL A 175 -8.08 -2.59 8.57
C VAL A 175 -8.52 -1.12 8.56
N LEU A 176 -8.77 -0.51 9.71
CA LEU A 176 -9.07 0.93 9.82
C LEU A 176 -7.89 1.79 9.36
N VAL A 177 -6.67 1.42 9.75
CA VAL A 177 -5.43 2.05 9.24
C VAL A 177 -5.37 1.92 7.71
N SER A 178 -5.59 0.71 7.18
CA SER A 178 -5.53 0.45 5.74
C SER A 178 -6.56 1.27 4.95
N MET A 179 -7.72 1.58 5.55
CA MET A 179 -8.77 2.39 4.95
C MET A 179 -8.33 3.85 4.78
N ILE A 180 -7.61 4.40 5.77
CA ILE A 180 -7.02 5.75 5.69
C ILE A 180 -5.93 5.80 4.62
N GLU A 181 -5.00 4.85 4.67
CA GLU A 181 -3.91 4.75 3.70
C GLU A 181 -4.43 4.58 2.28
N SER A 182 -5.43 3.72 2.09
CA SER A 182 -6.09 3.49 0.80
C SER A 182 -6.79 4.74 0.29
N THR A 183 -7.39 5.55 1.16
CA THR A 183 -7.98 6.84 0.76
C THR A 183 -6.94 7.81 0.21
N GLY A 184 -5.76 7.87 0.83
CA GLY A 184 -4.63 8.62 0.31
C GLY A 184 -4.15 8.08 -1.04
N ALA A 185 -4.01 6.76 -1.14
CA ALA A 185 -3.58 6.08 -2.36
C ALA A 185 -4.57 6.28 -3.52
N TYR A 186 -5.90 6.24 -3.29
CA TYR A 186 -6.90 6.53 -4.31
C TYR A 186 -6.78 7.96 -4.85
N LYS A 187 -6.57 8.95 -3.97
CA LYS A 187 -6.35 10.34 -4.40
C LYS A 187 -5.05 10.48 -5.19
N ALA A 188 -3.96 9.86 -4.75
CA ALA A 188 -2.70 9.83 -5.49
C ALA A 188 -2.85 9.17 -6.88
N ALA A 189 -3.54 8.03 -6.94
CA ALA A 189 -3.82 7.31 -8.19
C ALA A 189 -4.61 8.16 -9.17
N SER A 190 -5.67 8.84 -8.71
CA SER A 190 -6.45 9.74 -9.56
C SER A 190 -5.60 10.87 -10.14
N ARG A 191 -4.69 11.43 -9.33
CA ARG A 191 -3.81 12.52 -9.75
C ARG A 191 -2.79 12.06 -10.79
N LEU A 192 -2.20 10.88 -10.60
CA LEU A 192 -1.24 10.28 -11.55
C LEU A 192 -1.90 9.76 -12.83
N ALA A 193 -3.15 9.29 -12.74
CA ALA A 193 -3.95 8.87 -13.89
C ALA A 193 -4.53 10.06 -14.68
N ILE A 194 -4.34 11.30 -14.22
CA ILE A 194 -4.97 12.50 -14.80
C ILE A 194 -6.51 12.36 -14.81
N ALA A 195 -7.04 11.64 -13.82
CA ALA A 195 -8.46 11.50 -13.58
C ALA A 195 -8.96 12.68 -12.74
N THR A 196 -10.27 12.90 -12.76
CA THR A 196 -10.93 13.80 -11.81
C THR A 196 -10.77 13.27 -10.38
N PRO A 197 -10.61 14.14 -9.36
CA PRO A 197 -10.54 13.69 -7.97
C PRO A 197 -11.73 12.79 -7.60
N PRO A 198 -11.49 11.65 -6.92
CA PRO A 198 -12.54 10.69 -6.65
C PRO A 198 -13.57 11.31 -5.68
N PRO A 199 -14.86 11.31 -6.05
CA PRO A 199 -15.91 11.79 -5.16
C PRO A 199 -16.08 10.85 -3.96
N ALA A 200 -16.75 11.34 -2.91
CA ALA A 200 -16.89 10.64 -1.63
C ALA A 200 -17.50 9.23 -1.79
N TYR A 201 -18.49 9.07 -2.66
CA TYR A 201 -19.15 7.78 -2.88
C TYR A 201 -18.23 6.74 -3.55
N VAL A 202 -17.34 7.18 -4.45
CA VAL A 202 -16.35 6.30 -5.10
C VAL A 202 -15.34 5.81 -4.08
N LEU A 203 -14.87 6.70 -3.20
CA LEU A 203 -13.97 6.34 -2.11
C LEU A 203 -14.61 5.30 -1.18
N SER A 204 -15.85 5.56 -0.73
CA SER A 204 -16.57 4.65 0.18
C SER A 204 -16.81 3.29 -0.48
N ARG A 205 -17.23 3.27 -1.75
CA ARG A 205 -17.43 2.04 -2.51
C ARG A 205 -16.12 1.29 -2.75
N GLY A 206 -15.02 1.99 -3.01
CA GLY A 206 -13.69 1.39 -3.14
C GLY A 206 -13.23 0.70 -1.85
N ILE A 207 -13.54 1.28 -0.70
CA ILE A 207 -13.29 0.69 0.62
C ILE A 207 -14.18 -0.54 0.86
N GLY A 208 -15.44 -0.50 0.42
CA GLY A 208 -16.32 -1.67 0.46
C GLY A 208 -15.74 -2.86 -0.32
N TRP A 209 -15.25 -2.61 -1.54
CA TRP A 209 -14.57 -3.63 -2.36
C TRP A 209 -13.25 -4.12 -1.75
N GLN A 210 -12.49 -3.25 -1.12
CA GLN A 210 -11.30 -3.63 -0.37
C GLN A 210 -11.65 -4.57 0.79
N GLY A 211 -12.74 -4.30 1.52
CA GLY A 211 -13.26 -5.19 2.55
C GLY A 211 -13.65 -6.57 2.02
N ILE A 212 -14.27 -6.64 0.84
CA ILE A 212 -14.54 -7.92 0.16
C ILE A 212 -13.21 -8.65 -0.16
N GLY A 213 -12.19 -7.94 -0.60
CA GLY A 213 -10.86 -8.49 -0.81
C GLY A 213 -10.28 -9.14 0.46
N ILE A 214 -10.35 -8.43 1.59
CA ILE A 214 -9.88 -8.96 2.89
C ILE A 214 -10.74 -10.13 3.38
N LEU A 215 -12.04 -10.15 3.07
CA LEU A 215 -12.89 -11.31 3.36
C LEU A 215 -12.39 -12.54 2.59
N LEU A 216 -12.09 -12.38 1.30
CA LEU A 216 -11.51 -13.45 0.47
C LEU A 216 -10.14 -13.88 0.99
N ASP A 217 -9.29 -12.94 1.43
CA ASP A 217 -8.01 -13.24 2.08
C ASP A 217 -8.17 -14.12 3.33
N GLY A 218 -9.17 -13.81 4.17
CA GLY A 218 -9.53 -14.63 5.32
C GLY A 218 -10.05 -16.02 4.94
N LEU A 219 -10.86 -16.11 3.88
CA LEU A 219 -11.39 -17.39 3.39
C LEU A 219 -10.29 -18.28 2.80
N PHE A 220 -9.43 -17.75 1.94
CA PHE A 220 -8.33 -18.51 1.31
C PHE A 220 -7.10 -18.65 2.23
N GLY A 221 -7.04 -17.90 3.33
CA GLY A 221 -5.98 -17.98 4.33
C GLY A 221 -4.64 -17.50 3.81
N THR A 222 -4.59 -16.26 3.30
CA THR A 222 -3.42 -15.62 2.68
C THR A 222 -2.40 -15.05 3.69
N CYS A 223 -2.61 -15.24 4.99
CA CYS A 223 -1.87 -14.66 6.13
C CYS A 223 -1.99 -13.13 6.29
N THR A 224 -2.26 -12.40 5.23
CA THR A 224 -2.23 -10.93 5.18
C THR A 224 -3.48 -10.38 4.50
N GLY A 225 -4.01 -9.25 4.97
CA GLY A 225 -5.14 -8.59 4.32
C GLY A 225 -4.74 -7.72 3.13
N SER A 226 -5.64 -7.61 2.15
CA SER A 226 -5.51 -6.76 0.97
C SER A 226 -5.68 -5.28 1.29
N THR A 227 -4.88 -4.44 0.64
CA THR A 227 -4.98 -2.97 0.69
C THR A 227 -4.63 -2.37 -0.67
N VAL A 228 -4.93 -1.09 -0.89
CA VAL A 228 -4.48 -0.41 -2.10
C VAL A 228 -2.94 -0.32 -2.08
N SER A 229 -2.30 -0.93 -3.07
CA SER A 229 -0.84 -0.94 -3.19
C SER A 229 -0.32 0.46 -3.56
N VAL A 230 0.44 1.05 -2.64
CA VAL A 230 1.14 2.32 -2.83
C VAL A 230 2.20 2.18 -3.94
N GLU A 231 2.81 0.99 -4.04
CA GLU A 231 3.76 0.64 -5.09
C GLU A 231 3.14 0.73 -6.48
N ASN A 232 1.94 0.17 -6.65
CA ASN A 232 1.21 0.21 -7.92
C ASN A 232 0.79 1.63 -8.29
N VAL A 233 0.43 2.45 -7.31
CA VAL A 233 0.18 3.89 -7.52
C VAL A 233 1.45 4.61 -7.96
N GLY A 234 2.59 4.34 -7.34
CA GLY A 234 3.88 4.86 -7.81
C GLY A 234 4.22 4.38 -9.23
N LEU A 235 3.93 3.11 -9.54
CA LEU A 235 4.24 2.51 -10.84
C LEU A 235 3.40 3.13 -11.96
N LEU A 236 2.15 3.48 -11.67
CA LEU A 236 1.30 4.27 -12.56
C LEU A 236 1.96 5.60 -12.94
N GLY A 237 2.58 6.29 -11.98
CA GLY A 237 3.30 7.54 -12.24
C GLY A 237 4.58 7.37 -13.06
N LEU A 238 5.29 6.24 -12.88
CA LEU A 238 6.48 5.93 -13.68
C LEU A 238 6.14 5.50 -15.11
N THR A 239 5.21 4.57 -15.26
CA THR A 239 4.85 3.96 -16.56
C THR A 239 3.89 4.80 -17.38
N ARG A 240 3.16 5.73 -16.74
CA ARG A 240 2.11 6.56 -17.33
C ARG A 240 0.97 5.76 -17.98
N VAL A 241 0.76 4.53 -17.53
CA VAL A 241 -0.31 3.65 -18.03
C VAL A 241 -1.45 3.57 -17.00
N GLY A 242 -2.45 4.44 -17.15
CA GLY A 242 -3.65 4.49 -16.30
C GLY A 242 -4.86 3.68 -16.78
N SER A 243 -4.65 2.72 -17.67
CA SER A 243 -5.75 1.97 -18.29
C SER A 243 -6.30 0.86 -17.38
N ARG A 244 -7.62 0.86 -17.14
CA ARG A 244 -8.31 -0.18 -16.36
C ARG A 244 -8.17 -1.58 -16.97
N ARG A 245 -8.10 -1.67 -18.30
CA ARG A 245 -7.95 -2.94 -19.03
C ARG A 245 -6.63 -3.64 -18.68
N VAL A 246 -5.56 -2.86 -18.50
CA VAL A 246 -4.25 -3.39 -18.11
C VAL A 246 -4.33 -4.05 -16.74
N VAL A 247 -4.99 -3.40 -15.78
CA VAL A 247 -5.19 -3.97 -14.43
C VAL A 247 -6.05 -5.24 -14.47
N GLN A 248 -7.12 -5.26 -15.27
CA GLN A 248 -7.99 -6.45 -15.43
C GLN A 248 -7.24 -7.65 -16.04
N ILE A 249 -6.48 -7.41 -17.10
CA ILE A 249 -5.66 -8.45 -17.74
C ILE A 249 -4.58 -8.94 -16.77
N SER A 250 -3.90 -8.04 -16.07
CA SER A 250 -2.92 -8.39 -15.04
C SER A 250 -3.53 -9.24 -13.92
N ALA A 251 -4.74 -8.93 -13.45
CA ALA A 251 -5.43 -9.74 -12.45
C ALA A 251 -5.71 -11.17 -12.96
N GLY A 252 -6.13 -11.32 -14.23
CA GLY A 252 -6.30 -12.63 -14.86
C GLY A 252 -4.99 -13.43 -14.91
N PHE A 253 -3.88 -12.78 -15.29
CA PHE A 253 -2.55 -13.39 -15.26
C PHE A 253 -2.11 -13.77 -13.84
N MET A 254 -2.36 -12.92 -12.84
CA MET A 254 -2.02 -13.22 -11.45
C MET A 254 -2.76 -14.45 -10.93
N ILE A 255 -4.06 -14.58 -11.24
CA ILE A 255 -4.84 -15.78 -10.90
C ILE A 255 -4.26 -17.02 -11.59
N PHE A 256 -4.04 -16.93 -12.91
CA PHE A 256 -3.48 -18.04 -13.69
C PHE A 256 -2.12 -18.50 -13.16
N PHE A 257 -1.18 -17.57 -12.98
CA PHE A 257 0.17 -17.87 -12.53
C PHE A 257 0.24 -18.26 -11.05
N SER A 258 -0.72 -17.86 -10.21
CA SER A 258 -0.78 -18.32 -8.82
C SER A 258 -0.95 -19.83 -8.69
N MET A 259 -1.55 -20.48 -9.70
CA MET A 259 -1.72 -21.93 -9.74
C MET A 259 -0.44 -22.67 -10.14
N LEU A 260 0.56 -21.98 -10.71
CA LEU A 260 1.83 -22.55 -11.12
C LEU A 260 2.86 -22.41 -9.99
N GLY A 261 3.05 -23.46 -9.20
CA GLY A 261 3.91 -23.41 -8.01
C GLY A 261 5.38 -23.11 -8.33
N LYS A 262 5.89 -23.59 -9.48
CA LYS A 262 7.24 -23.25 -9.97
C LYS A 262 7.37 -21.76 -10.29
N PHE A 263 6.34 -21.15 -10.88
CA PHE A 263 6.35 -19.71 -11.16
C PHE A 263 6.38 -18.93 -9.85
N GLY A 264 5.55 -19.30 -8.86
CA GLY A 264 5.61 -18.72 -7.52
C GLY A 264 6.99 -18.86 -6.86
N ALA A 265 7.67 -20.00 -7.04
CA ALA A 265 9.02 -20.22 -6.54
C ALA A 265 10.07 -19.32 -7.19
N VAL A 266 9.93 -19.01 -8.49
CA VAL A 266 10.80 -18.03 -9.18
C VAL A 266 10.63 -16.64 -8.56
N PHE A 267 9.40 -16.17 -8.33
CA PHE A 267 9.18 -14.88 -7.66
C PHE A 267 9.72 -14.87 -6.22
N ALA A 268 9.57 -15.97 -5.49
CA ALA A 268 10.13 -16.11 -4.15
C ALA A 268 11.66 -16.15 -4.12
N SER A 269 12.31 -16.48 -5.24
CA SER A 269 13.78 -16.46 -5.37
C SER A 269 14.36 -15.06 -5.54
N ILE A 270 13.54 -14.06 -5.91
CA ILE A 270 13.99 -12.68 -6.11
C ILE A 270 14.36 -12.08 -4.74
N PRO A 271 15.61 -11.60 -4.53
CA PRO A 271 16.01 -11.00 -3.28
C PRO A 271 15.17 -9.77 -2.93
N PHE A 272 14.69 -9.71 -1.68
CA PHE A 272 13.88 -8.59 -1.19
C PHE A 272 14.55 -7.20 -1.35
N PRO A 273 15.89 -7.05 -1.24
CA PRO A 273 16.57 -5.78 -1.52
C PRO A 273 16.31 -5.18 -2.91
N ILE A 274 16.00 -6.00 -3.92
CA ILE A 274 15.59 -5.52 -5.25
C ILE A 274 14.25 -4.77 -5.18
N PHE A 275 13.27 -5.33 -4.47
CA PHE A 275 11.98 -4.67 -4.24
C PHE A 275 12.12 -3.44 -3.34
N ALA A 276 12.97 -3.50 -2.32
CA ALA A 276 13.25 -2.36 -1.45
C ALA A 276 13.83 -1.15 -2.23
N ALA A 277 14.68 -1.40 -3.23
CA ALA A 277 15.16 -0.36 -4.14
C ALA A 277 14.05 0.26 -5.00
N LEU A 278 13.10 -0.53 -5.47
CA LEU A 278 11.90 -0.01 -6.14
C LEU A 278 11.07 0.85 -5.19
N TYR A 279 10.89 0.41 -3.95
CA TYR A 279 10.11 1.16 -2.94
C TYR A 279 10.68 2.55 -2.68
N CYS A 280 12.01 2.72 -2.67
CA CYS A 280 12.64 4.04 -2.55
C CYS A 280 12.15 5.03 -3.63
N VAL A 281 12.00 4.56 -4.88
CA VAL A 281 11.54 5.41 -6.00
C VAL A 281 10.02 5.58 -5.96
N LEU A 282 9.29 4.48 -5.79
CA LEU A 282 7.82 4.46 -5.87
C LEU A 282 7.18 5.24 -4.71
N PHE A 283 7.64 5.03 -3.48
CA PHE A 283 7.13 5.75 -2.31
C PHE A 283 7.53 7.22 -2.34
N GLY A 284 8.73 7.54 -2.82
CA GLY A 284 9.16 8.92 -3.07
C GLY A 284 8.24 9.63 -4.07
N LEU A 285 7.86 8.96 -5.16
CA LEU A 285 6.93 9.53 -6.15
C LEU A 285 5.53 9.77 -5.55
N VAL A 286 4.99 8.82 -4.80
CA VAL A 286 3.69 9.00 -4.13
C VAL A 286 3.76 10.14 -3.11
N ALA A 287 4.87 10.27 -2.38
CA ALA A 287 5.09 11.39 -1.47
C ALA A 287 5.04 12.75 -2.20
N SER A 288 5.73 12.88 -3.34
CA SER A 288 5.69 14.08 -4.18
C SER A 288 4.29 14.38 -4.72
N VAL A 289 3.51 13.34 -5.07
CA VAL A 289 2.10 13.52 -5.47
C VAL A 289 1.27 14.08 -4.33
N GLY A 290 1.52 13.65 -3.09
CA GLY A 290 0.89 14.23 -1.91
C GLY A 290 1.18 15.73 -1.78
N LEU A 291 2.45 16.12 -1.87
CA LEU A 291 2.86 17.52 -1.81
C LEU A 291 2.28 18.35 -2.99
N SER A 292 2.05 17.73 -4.16
CA SER A 292 1.44 18.42 -5.30
C SER A 292 0.03 18.94 -5.01
N PHE A 293 -0.69 18.40 -4.02
CA PHE A 293 -2.00 18.93 -3.62
C PHE A 293 -1.92 20.32 -2.97
N LEU A 294 -0.75 20.73 -2.46
CA LEU A 294 -0.54 22.05 -1.88
C LEU A 294 -0.68 23.17 -2.92
N GLN A 295 -0.49 22.87 -4.21
CA GLN A 295 -0.69 23.85 -5.29
C GLN A 295 -2.13 24.39 -5.36
N PHE A 296 -3.09 23.66 -4.78
CA PHE A 296 -4.50 24.07 -4.72
C PHE A 296 -4.81 24.91 -3.48
N THR A 297 -3.81 25.18 -2.64
CA THR A 297 -3.94 25.86 -1.35
C THR A 297 -3.06 27.10 -1.30
N ASN A 298 -3.42 28.06 -0.45
CA ASN A 298 -2.63 29.27 -0.27
C ASN A 298 -1.49 29.02 0.73
N MET A 299 -0.30 28.69 0.24
CA MET A 299 0.88 28.39 1.07
C MET A 299 1.59 29.63 1.63
N ASN A 300 1.13 30.85 1.31
CA ASN A 300 1.61 32.07 1.94
C ASN A 300 1.00 32.29 3.34
N SER A 301 -0.07 31.56 3.68
CA SER A 301 -0.69 31.63 5.00
C SER A 301 0.09 30.82 6.03
N MET A 302 0.50 31.45 7.13
CA MET A 302 1.16 30.79 8.26
C MET A 302 0.34 29.62 8.83
N ARG A 303 -1.00 29.76 8.86
CA ARG A 303 -1.92 28.68 9.27
C ARG A 303 -1.70 27.42 8.44
N ASN A 304 -1.65 27.55 7.12
CA ASN A 304 -1.52 26.41 6.21
C ASN A 304 -0.12 25.78 6.28
N LEU A 305 0.92 26.61 6.46
CA LEU A 305 2.29 26.14 6.71
C LEU A 305 2.38 25.33 8.00
N ILE A 306 1.80 25.83 9.10
CA ILE A 306 1.77 25.13 10.40
C ILE A 306 1.03 23.80 10.28
N ILE A 307 -0.18 23.78 9.69
CA ILE A 307 -0.96 22.56 9.53
C ILE A 307 -0.17 21.51 8.73
N THR A 308 0.41 21.90 7.59
CA THR A 308 1.15 20.98 6.72
C THR A 308 2.42 20.46 7.40
N GLY A 309 3.24 21.37 7.94
CA GLY A 309 4.51 21.02 8.57
C GLY A 309 4.33 20.16 9.82
N LEU A 310 3.40 20.52 10.70
CA LEU A 310 3.13 19.77 11.93
C LEU A 310 2.55 18.39 11.62
N SER A 311 1.66 18.27 10.63
CA SER A 311 1.09 16.98 10.23
C SER A 311 2.14 16.04 9.64
N LEU A 312 3.03 16.54 8.78
CA LEU A 312 4.15 15.75 8.23
C LEU A 312 5.12 15.31 9.34
N PHE A 313 5.51 16.23 10.22
CA PHE A 313 6.49 15.94 11.26
C PHE A 313 5.95 14.94 12.29
N LEU A 314 4.75 15.19 12.85
CA LEU A 314 4.11 14.27 13.80
C LEU A 314 3.73 12.94 13.16
N GLY A 315 3.34 12.97 11.87
CA GLY A 315 3.05 11.77 11.10
C GLY A 315 4.23 10.81 11.00
N ILE A 316 5.48 11.29 11.04
CA ILE A 316 6.67 10.41 11.04
C ILE A 316 7.16 10.14 12.47
N SER A 317 7.21 11.16 13.32
CA SER A 317 7.84 11.07 14.63
C SER A 317 7.06 10.21 15.63
N VAL A 318 5.72 10.29 15.64
CA VAL A 318 4.88 9.51 16.56
C VAL A 318 4.99 8.01 16.25
N PRO A 319 4.76 7.53 15.00
CA PRO A 319 4.95 6.12 14.68
C PRO A 319 6.36 5.61 14.95
N GLN A 320 7.39 6.41 14.64
CA GLN A 320 8.77 6.03 14.92
C GLN A 320 9.00 5.78 16.41
N PHE A 321 8.49 6.67 17.27
CA PHE A 321 8.55 6.50 18.72
C PHE A 321 7.83 5.23 19.21
N PHE A 322 6.62 4.96 18.71
CA PHE A 322 5.87 3.74 19.04
C PHE A 322 6.61 2.47 18.62
N ASN A 323 7.20 2.47 17.42
CA ASN A 323 7.94 1.32 16.89
C ASN A 323 9.25 1.07 17.66
N GLU A 324 10.00 2.11 18.00
CA GLU A 324 11.22 1.99 18.81
C GLU A 324 10.92 1.53 20.24
N TYR A 325 9.85 2.06 20.83
CA TYR A 325 9.42 1.65 22.16
C TYR A 325 9.06 0.15 22.19
N TRP A 326 8.31 -0.32 21.19
CA TRP A 326 8.00 -1.76 21.04
C TRP A 326 9.28 -2.61 20.96
N GLY A 327 10.28 -2.15 20.19
CA GLY A 327 11.57 -2.84 20.05
C GLY A 327 12.36 -2.95 21.35
N ARG A 328 12.34 -1.92 22.20
CA ARG A 328 13.08 -1.89 23.48
C ARG A 328 12.36 -2.63 24.59
N SER A 329 11.06 -2.35 24.77
CA SER A 329 10.29 -2.80 25.94
C SER A 329 9.62 -4.17 25.73
N ARG A 330 9.64 -4.71 24.50
CA ARG A 330 8.93 -5.94 24.08
C ARG A 330 7.42 -5.92 24.32
N HIS A 331 6.85 -4.74 24.60
CA HIS A 331 5.43 -4.47 24.69
C HIS A 331 5.14 -3.10 24.09
N GLY A 332 3.87 -2.85 23.75
CA GLY A 332 3.44 -1.57 23.21
C GLY A 332 3.40 -0.48 24.27
N LEU A 333 3.46 0.77 23.82
CA LEU A 333 3.43 1.92 24.71
C LEU A 333 2.14 1.96 25.54
N VAL A 334 1.01 1.67 24.90
CA VAL A 334 -0.23 1.41 25.61
C VAL A 334 -0.18 -0.01 26.15
N ASN A 335 -0.02 -0.15 27.46
CA ASN A 335 0.03 -1.43 28.16
C ASN A 335 -0.92 -1.45 29.36
N THR A 336 -2.20 -1.69 29.11
CA THR A 336 -3.25 -1.91 30.12
C THR A 336 -3.56 -3.40 30.29
N ASN A 337 -4.36 -3.76 31.30
CA ASN A 337 -4.85 -5.14 31.47
C ASN A 337 -5.74 -5.63 30.29
N ALA A 338 -6.19 -4.72 29.43
CA ALA A 338 -6.96 -5.03 28.24
C ALA A 338 -6.04 -5.19 27.00
N GLY A 339 -5.53 -6.41 26.77
CA GLY A 339 -4.60 -6.68 25.66
C GLY A 339 -5.17 -6.36 24.26
N TRP A 340 -6.48 -6.51 24.06
CA TRP A 340 -7.16 -6.15 22.81
C TRP A 340 -7.15 -4.63 22.57
N PHE A 341 -7.34 -3.83 23.61
CA PHE A 341 -7.31 -2.36 23.56
C PHE A 341 -5.89 -1.85 23.29
N ASN A 342 -4.90 -2.45 23.93
CA ASN A 342 -3.49 -2.17 23.69
C ASN A 342 -3.14 -2.41 22.21
N ALA A 343 -3.50 -3.57 21.66
CA ALA A 343 -3.23 -3.87 20.26
C ALA A 343 -3.90 -2.86 19.32
N PHE A 344 -5.15 -2.51 19.60
CA PHE A 344 -5.91 -1.55 18.81
C PHE A 344 -5.23 -0.18 18.74
N LEU A 345 -4.90 0.41 19.90
CA LEU A 345 -4.27 1.74 19.94
C LEU A 345 -2.85 1.71 19.38
N ASN A 346 -2.02 0.74 19.78
CA ASN A 346 -0.64 0.67 19.30
C ASN A 346 -0.60 0.55 17.76
N THR A 347 -1.51 -0.22 17.13
CA THR A 347 -1.58 -0.29 15.66
C THR A 347 -1.97 1.03 15.00
N ILE A 348 -2.92 1.78 15.56
CA ILE A 348 -3.35 3.08 15.04
C ILE A 348 -2.21 4.09 15.10
N PHE A 349 -1.53 4.18 16.25
CA PHE A 349 -0.44 5.14 16.44
C PHE A 349 0.86 4.76 15.73
N SER A 350 1.01 3.50 15.32
CA SER A 350 2.10 3.04 14.46
C SER A 350 1.90 3.38 12.97
N SER A 351 0.75 3.93 12.54
CA SER A 351 0.52 4.30 11.13
C SER A 351 0.79 5.79 10.86
N PRO A 352 1.78 6.12 10.01
CA PRO A 352 2.10 7.50 9.65
C PRO A 352 0.96 8.27 9.00
N ALA A 353 0.28 7.65 8.03
CA ALA A 353 -0.84 8.27 7.33
C ALA A 353 -2.02 8.55 8.28
N THR A 354 -2.25 7.66 9.25
CA THR A 354 -3.31 7.81 10.24
C THR A 354 -3.05 8.99 11.18
N ILE A 355 -1.83 9.12 11.71
CA ILE A 355 -1.45 10.28 12.54
C ILE A 355 -1.49 11.57 11.74
N GLY A 356 -0.96 11.54 10.52
CA GLY A 356 -1.04 12.68 9.60
C GLY A 356 -2.48 13.13 9.36
N LEU A 357 -3.41 12.17 9.16
CA LEU A 357 -4.82 12.47 8.95
C LEU A 357 -5.44 13.09 10.20
N ILE A 358 -5.22 12.49 11.37
CA ILE A 358 -5.78 12.98 12.64
C ILE A 358 -5.34 14.43 12.88
N VAL A 359 -4.03 14.71 12.79
CA VAL A 359 -3.48 16.04 13.03
C VAL A 359 -3.97 17.03 11.98
N ALA A 360 -3.89 16.68 10.70
CA ALA A 360 -4.23 17.59 9.61
C ALA A 360 -5.72 17.94 9.60
N VAL A 361 -6.59 16.94 9.75
CA VAL A 361 -8.04 17.14 9.77
C VAL A 361 -8.48 17.88 11.03
N PHE A 362 -7.89 17.55 12.19
CA PHE A 362 -8.21 18.26 13.43
C PHE A 362 -7.86 19.75 13.33
N LEU A 363 -6.62 20.08 12.95
CA LEU A 363 -6.18 21.47 12.89
C LEU A 363 -6.89 22.26 11.78
N ASP A 364 -7.10 21.66 10.61
CA ASP A 364 -7.76 22.35 9.50
C ASP A 364 -9.26 22.62 9.75
N ASN A 365 -9.91 21.85 10.62
CA ASN A 365 -11.31 22.07 10.99
C ASN A 365 -11.50 22.79 12.33
N THR A 366 -10.44 23.11 13.08
CA THR A 366 -10.52 23.88 14.33
C THR A 366 -9.92 25.27 14.20
N LEU A 367 -8.83 25.43 13.45
CA LEU A 367 -8.15 26.72 13.29
C LEU A 367 -8.86 27.59 12.24
N GLU A 368 -9.46 28.69 12.69
CA GLU A 368 -9.98 29.82 11.88
C GLU A 368 -10.74 29.41 10.60
N VAL A 369 -11.59 28.39 10.70
CA VAL A 369 -12.22 27.76 9.52
C VAL A 369 -12.99 28.74 8.66
N GLU A 370 -13.71 29.68 9.27
CA GLU A 370 -14.58 30.62 8.54
C GLU A 370 -13.79 31.60 7.66
N LYS A 371 -12.65 32.09 8.15
CA LYS A 371 -11.78 33.01 7.41
C LYS A 371 -11.00 32.29 6.33
N ALA A 372 -10.55 31.06 6.59
CA ALA A 372 -9.66 30.30 5.72
C ALA A 372 -10.35 29.32 4.75
N LYS A 373 -11.68 29.40 4.56
CA LYS A 373 -12.43 28.50 3.64
C LYS A 373 -11.87 28.51 2.21
N LYS A 374 -11.41 29.67 1.74
CA LYS A 374 -10.82 29.83 0.40
C LYS A 374 -9.38 29.32 0.34
N ASP A 375 -8.62 29.52 1.40
CA ASP A 375 -7.17 29.22 1.44
C ASP A 375 -6.85 27.73 1.57
N ARG A 376 -7.75 26.92 2.12
CA ARG A 376 -7.56 25.45 2.26
C ARG A 376 -7.85 24.65 0.98
N GLY A 377 -8.12 25.32 -0.14
CA GLY A 377 -8.34 24.73 -1.47
C GLY A 377 -9.67 24.00 -1.67
N MET A 378 -10.61 24.17 -0.75
CA MET A 378 -11.97 23.64 -0.85
C MET A 378 -12.75 24.14 -2.07
N PRO A 379 -12.66 25.42 -2.51
CA PRO A 379 -13.38 25.88 -3.71
C PRO A 379 -13.01 25.12 -4.98
N TRP A 380 -11.75 24.67 -5.10
CA TRP A 380 -11.31 23.82 -6.20
C TRP A 380 -11.88 22.40 -6.07
N TRP A 381 -11.83 21.82 -4.86
CA TRP A 381 -12.27 20.45 -4.61
C TRP A 381 -13.79 20.24 -4.70
N VAL A 382 -14.58 21.25 -4.32
CA VAL A 382 -16.06 21.17 -4.30
C VAL A 382 -16.64 20.91 -5.70
N LYS A 383 -15.99 21.41 -6.76
CA LYS A 383 -16.39 21.16 -8.16
C LYS A 383 -16.42 19.68 -8.52
N PHE A 384 -15.63 18.86 -7.81
CA PHE A 384 -15.53 17.42 -8.03
C PHE A 384 -16.31 16.59 -6.99
N ARG A 385 -17.00 17.24 -6.04
CA ARG A 385 -17.76 16.55 -4.98
C ARG A 385 -19.23 16.28 -5.33
N THR A 386 -19.82 17.06 -6.23
CA THR A 386 -21.27 16.97 -6.52
C THR A 386 -21.57 15.95 -7.62
N PHE A 387 -22.69 15.23 -7.41
CA PHE A 387 -23.23 14.19 -8.29
C PHE A 387 -23.72 14.72 -9.66
N ARG A 388 -24.31 15.93 -9.69
CA ARG A 388 -25.04 16.49 -10.85
C ARG A 388 -24.25 17.54 -11.64
N GLY A 389 -23.04 17.22 -12.11
CA GLY A 389 -22.24 18.25 -12.79
C GLY A 389 -21.35 17.80 -13.94
N ASP A 390 -20.78 16.59 -13.89
CA ASP A 390 -19.75 16.21 -14.86
C ASP A 390 -19.92 14.74 -15.29
N ASN A 391 -20.47 14.54 -16.49
CA ASN A 391 -20.63 13.21 -17.12
C ASN A 391 -19.30 12.43 -17.17
N ARG A 392 -18.16 13.15 -17.16
CA ARG A 392 -16.83 12.54 -17.13
C ARG A 392 -16.59 11.73 -15.86
N ASN A 393 -17.12 12.14 -14.70
CA ASN A 393 -16.97 11.39 -13.45
C ASN A 393 -17.69 10.05 -13.50
N GLU A 394 -18.90 10.03 -14.06
CA GLU A 394 -19.66 8.79 -14.19
C GLU A 394 -18.92 7.81 -15.10
N GLU A 395 -18.47 8.26 -16.27
CA GLU A 395 -17.68 7.44 -17.19
C GLU A 395 -16.37 6.94 -16.55
N PHE A 396 -15.64 7.83 -15.85
CA PHE A 396 -14.34 7.50 -15.25
C PHE A 396 -14.40 6.61 -14.00
N TYR A 397 -15.55 6.54 -13.33
CA TYR A 397 -15.72 5.71 -12.13
C TYR A 397 -16.84 4.68 -12.26
N THR A 398 -17.31 4.40 -13.48
CA THR A 398 -18.20 3.27 -13.76
C THR A 398 -17.58 1.92 -13.35
N LEU A 399 -18.38 1.09 -12.69
CA LEU A 399 -18.06 -0.32 -12.47
C LEU A 399 -18.29 -1.15 -13.75
N PRO A 400 -17.52 -2.23 -13.94
CA PRO A 400 -17.74 -3.16 -15.05
C PRO A 400 -19.12 -3.83 -14.95
N PHE A 401 -19.61 -4.35 -16.08
CA PHE A 401 -20.86 -5.12 -16.17
C PHE A 401 -22.11 -4.42 -15.59
N ASN A 402 -22.17 -3.08 -15.63
CA ASN A 402 -23.28 -2.29 -15.08
C ASN A 402 -23.56 -2.53 -13.59
N LEU A 403 -22.57 -2.96 -12.81
CA LEU A 403 -22.68 -3.13 -11.36
C LEU A 403 -23.04 -1.82 -10.62
N ASN A 404 -22.93 -0.66 -11.29
CA ASN A 404 -23.41 0.63 -10.78
C ASN A 404 -24.91 0.61 -10.40
N LYS A 405 -25.72 -0.27 -11.02
CA LYS A 405 -27.15 -0.41 -10.68
C LYS A 405 -27.39 -0.94 -9.27
N PHE A 406 -26.48 -1.76 -8.76
CA PHE A 406 -26.58 -2.37 -7.42
C PHE A 406 -25.90 -1.54 -6.34
N PHE A 407 -25.01 -0.63 -6.73
CA PHE A 407 -24.33 0.31 -5.85
C PHE A 407 -24.50 1.73 -6.41
N PRO A 408 -25.73 2.27 -6.36
CA PRO A 408 -26.01 3.56 -6.96
C PRO A 408 -25.15 4.65 -6.29
N PRO A 409 -24.65 5.62 -7.07
CA PRO A 409 -24.04 6.82 -6.53
C PRO A 409 -25.13 7.61 -5.78
N THR A 410 -25.14 7.56 -4.45
CA THR A 410 -25.99 8.42 -3.61
C THR A 410 -25.27 9.68 -3.18
#